data_AF-A0A356AJI3-F1
#
_entry.id   AF-A0A356AJI3-F1
#
_cell.length_a   1.000
_cell.length_b   1.000
_cell.length_c   1.000
_cell.angle_alpha   90.00
_cell.angle_beta   90.00
_cell.angle_gamma   90.00
#
_symmetry.space_group_name_H-M   'P 1'
#
loop_
_entity.id
_entity.type
_entity.pdbx_description
1 polymer ?
#
loop_
_entity_poly.entity_id
_entity_poly.type
_entity_poly.pdbx_seq_one_letter_code
_entity_poly.pdbx_strand_id
1 'polypeptide(L)' 'EKTEQKGYTPTAFVFPYGIVSRGSVPVVKSMGFQATMNCENRRNRITDDPDCLFGMGRFLRTTGVSSEKFFSRCLGTGD' A
#
# COMPACT_ATOMS: atom_id res chain seq x y z
N GLU A 1 11.81 -19.09 -4.13
CA GLU A 1 10.55 -19.60 -3.54
C GLU A 1 9.52 -18.47 -3.41
N LYS A 2 8.74 -18.24 -4.47
CA LYS A 2 7.63 -17.23 -4.55
C LYS A 2 6.66 -17.54 -5.69
N THR A 3 7.07 -18.41 -6.60
CA THR A 3 6.35 -18.94 -7.76
C THR A 3 5.58 -20.23 -7.49
N GLU A 4 5.78 -20.88 -6.34
CA GLU A 4 5.27 -22.25 -6.12
C GLU A 4 3.75 -22.34 -5.91
N GLN A 5 3.04 -21.25 -5.59
CA GLN A 5 1.60 -21.29 -5.29
C GLN A 5 0.69 -20.53 -6.27
N LYS A 6 1.26 -19.75 -7.19
CA LYS A 6 0.50 -18.90 -8.13
C LYS A 6 1.19 -18.91 -9.47
N GLY A 7 0.45 -19.10 -10.55
CA GLY A 7 0.95 -18.98 -11.93
C GLY A 7 1.37 -17.56 -12.33
N TYR A 8 1.70 -16.69 -11.37
CA TYR A 8 2.19 -15.32 -11.55
C TYR A 8 3.10 -14.90 -10.40
N THR A 9 4.01 -13.96 -10.68
CA THR A 9 4.92 -13.38 -9.68
C THR A 9 4.27 -12.19 -8.98
N PRO A 10 4.20 -12.16 -7.64
CA PRO A 10 3.68 -11.00 -6.91
C PRO A 10 4.52 -9.74 -7.14
N THR A 11 3.87 -8.61 -7.43
CA THR A 11 4.54 -7.33 -7.75
C THR A 11 4.48 -6.29 -6.63
N ALA A 12 3.65 -6.48 -5.60
CA ALA A 12 3.52 -5.56 -4.48
C ALA A 12 3.82 -6.21 -3.13
N PHE A 13 4.45 -5.45 -2.23
CA PHE A 13 4.71 -5.85 -0.85
C PHE A 13 3.92 -4.99 0.15
N VAL A 14 3.32 -5.59 1.16
CA VAL A 14 2.63 -4.86 2.23
C VAL A 14 3.42 -5.04 3.52
N PHE A 15 3.88 -3.93 4.11
CA PHE A 15 4.63 -3.97 5.35
C PHE A 15 3.74 -4.48 6.50
N PRO A 16 4.12 -5.58 7.17
CA PRO A 16 3.41 -6.07 8.35
C PRO A 16 3.33 -4.97 9.41
N TYR A 17 2.12 -4.76 9.95
CA TYR A 17 1.84 -3.70 10.93
C TYR A 17 2.18 -2.27 10.46
N GLY A 18 2.48 -2.08 9.16
CA GLY A 18 2.94 -0.80 8.62
C GLY A 18 4.36 -0.39 9.06
N ILE A 19 5.14 -1.31 9.64
CA ILE A 19 6.48 -1.00 10.16
C ILE A 19 7.49 -0.95 9.01
N VAL A 20 8.13 0.21 8.84
CA VAL A 20 9.13 0.46 7.79
C VAL A 20 10.42 0.94 8.46
N SER A 21 11.55 0.33 8.10
CA SER A 21 12.87 0.79 8.52
C SER A 21 13.62 1.43 7.33
N ARG A 22 14.67 2.19 7.61
CA ARG A 22 15.50 2.77 6.54
C ARG A 22 16.08 1.72 5.59
N GLY A 23 16.39 0.53 6.10
CA GLY A 23 16.93 -0.59 5.31
C GLY A 23 15.87 -1.45 4.64
N SER A 24 14.59 -1.39 5.04
CA SER A 24 13.59 -2.32 4.53
C SER A 24 13.17 -2.02 3.10
N VAL A 25 13.07 -0.74 2.70
CA VAL A 25 12.66 -0.36 1.33
C VAL A 25 13.68 -0.81 0.27
N PRO A 26 15.00 -0.58 0.43
CA PRO A 26 16.00 -1.10 -0.52
C PRO A 26 15.98 -2.63 -0.67
N VAL A 27 15.79 -3.36 0.44
CA VAL A 27 15.67 -4.83 0.41
C VAL A 27 14.44 -5.26 -0.39
N VAL A 28 13.30 -4.62 -0.17
CA VAL A 28 12.07 -4.95 -0.89
C VAL A 28 12.20 -4.64 -2.39
N LYS A 29 12.87 -3.54 -2.76
CA LYS A 29 13.21 -3.21 -4.16
C LYS A 29 14.10 -4.29 -4.80
N SER A 30 15.14 -4.75 -4.10
CA SER A 30 16.06 -5.77 -4.65
C SER A 30 15.41 -7.14 -4.85
N MET A 31 14.31 -7.42 -4.14
CA MET A 31 13.48 -8.61 -4.34
C MET A 31 12.59 -8.55 -5.60
N GLY A 32 12.63 -7.45 -6.37
CA GLY A 32 11.87 -7.28 -7.61
C GLY A 32 10.42 -6.81 -7.42
N PHE A 33 10.05 -6.35 -6.21
CA PHE A 33 8.75 -5.72 -6.02
C PHE A 33 8.71 -4.33 -6.64
N GLN A 34 7.59 -4.01 -7.28
CA GLN A 34 7.35 -2.77 -8.01
C GLN A 34 6.62 -1.72 -7.15
N ALA A 35 6.04 -2.12 -6.02
CA ALA A 35 5.28 -1.24 -5.14
C ALA A 35 5.32 -1.72 -3.69
N THR A 36 5.19 -0.78 -2.74
CA THR A 36 5.03 -1.10 -1.32
C THR A 36 3.91 -0.32 -0.66
N MET A 37 3.21 -0.94 0.29
CA MET A 37 2.11 -0.33 1.05
C MET A 37 2.37 -0.40 2.57
N ASN A 38 1.91 0.62 3.30
CA ASN A 38 1.92 0.69 4.77
C ASN A 38 0.47 0.79 5.32
N CYS A 39 0.32 1.21 6.59
CA CYS A 39 -0.98 1.38 7.26
C CYS A 39 -1.37 2.85 7.48
N GLU A 40 -0.67 3.79 6.86
CA GLU A 40 -0.97 5.22 6.96
C GLU A 40 -2.27 5.53 6.19
N ASN A 41 -3.23 6.18 6.86
CA ASN A 41 -4.49 6.61 6.24
C ASN A 41 -4.23 7.84 5.34
N ARG A 42 -3.81 7.60 4.11
CA ARG A 42 -3.41 8.67 3.17
C ARG A 42 -3.87 8.36 1.75
N ARG A 43 -4.30 9.40 1.02
CA ARG A 43 -4.45 9.33 -0.44
C ARG A 43 -3.07 9.27 -1.09
N ASN A 44 -2.87 8.33 -2.00
CA ASN A 44 -1.63 8.23 -2.76
C ASN A 44 -1.67 9.17 -3.96
N ARG A 45 -0.56 9.85 -4.24
CA ARG A 45 -0.38 10.66 -5.45
C ARG A 45 0.53 9.88 -6.39
N ILE A 46 0.02 9.52 -7.56
CA ILE A 46 0.80 8.87 -8.61
C ILE A 46 1.48 9.95 -9.45
N THR A 47 2.76 9.74 -9.73
CA THR A 47 3.61 10.63 -10.53
C THR A 47 4.41 9.80 -11.53
N ASP A 48 5.13 10.46 -12.43
CA ASP A 48 6.02 9.78 -13.37
C ASP A 48 7.29 9.22 -12.70
N ASP A 49 7.61 9.66 -11.47
CA ASP A 49 8.65 9.06 -10.65
C ASP A 49 8.17 7.69 -10.09
N PRO A 50 8.78 6.55 -10.48
CA PRO A 50 8.38 5.23 -10.00
C PRO A 50 8.54 5.06 -8.49
N ASP A 51 9.36 5.89 -7.83
CA ASP A 51 9.52 5.83 -6.38
C ASP A 51 8.25 6.23 -5.62
N CYS A 52 7.29 6.90 -6.29
CA CYS A 52 5.97 7.20 -5.70
C CYS A 52 5.15 5.94 -5.34
N LEU A 53 5.49 4.78 -5.91
CA LEU A 53 4.85 3.50 -5.61
C LEU A 53 5.38 2.85 -4.32
N PHE A 54 6.43 3.40 -3.70
CA PHE A 54 7.01 2.88 -2.48
C PHE A 54 6.55 3.69 -1.26
N GLY A 55 5.91 3.02 -0.30
CA GLY A 55 5.37 3.64 0.90
C GLY A 55 3.96 4.19 0.71
N MET A 56 3.16 3.57 -0.15
CA MET A 56 1.76 3.94 -0.35
C MET A 56 0.92 3.70 0.91
N GLY A 57 0.03 4.64 1.21
CA GLY A 57 -0.94 4.55 2.30
C GLY A 57 -2.13 3.66 1.95
N ARG A 58 -2.85 3.22 2.98
CA ARG A 58 -4.09 2.44 2.87
C ARG A 58 -5.10 2.96 3.87
N PHE A 59 -6.36 3.05 3.46
CA PHE A 59 -7.45 3.41 4.35
C PHE A 59 -7.97 2.20 5.12
N LEU A 60 -7.99 2.27 6.44
CA LEU A 60 -8.61 1.24 7.28
C LEU A 60 -10.13 1.33 7.18
N ARG A 61 -10.76 0.25 6.70
CA ARG A 61 -12.20 0.05 6.74
C ARG A 61 -12.58 -0.72 8.00
N THR A 62 -12.89 0.02 9.06
CA THR A 62 -13.39 -0.57 10.31
C THR A 62 -14.76 -1.22 10.10
N THR A 63 -15.04 -2.25 10.90
CA THR A 63 -16.37 -2.86 10.94
C THR A 63 -17.43 -1.83 11.35
N GLY A 64 -18.67 -2.00 10.88
CA GLY A 64 -19.79 -1.11 11.23
C GLY A 64 -19.82 0.24 10.50
N VAL A 65 -18.85 0.55 9.61
CA VAL A 65 -18.88 1.78 8.81
C VAL A 65 -19.54 1.51 7.45
N SER A 66 -20.56 2.31 7.12
CA SER A 66 -21.22 2.25 5.80
C SER A 66 -20.23 2.58 4.68
N SER A 67 -20.47 2.04 3.48
CA SER A 67 -19.65 2.37 2.32
C SER A 67 -19.62 3.88 2.06
N GLU A 68 -20.77 4.55 2.18
CA GLU A 68 -20.90 6.00 2.05
C GLU A 68 -19.96 6.76 3.00
N LYS A 69 -20.05 6.48 4.31
CA LYS A 69 -19.21 7.13 5.33
C LYS A 69 -17.73 6.81 5.16
N PHE A 70 -17.41 5.60 4.70
CA PHE A 70 -16.03 5.23 4.40
C PHE A 70 -15.48 6.03 3.23
N PHE A 71 -16.20 6.09 2.11
CA PHE A 71 -15.74 6.77 0.90
C PHE A 71 -15.74 8.29 1.02
N SER A 72 -16.71 8.90 1.73
CA SER A 72 -16.72 10.35 1.96
C SER A 72 -15.43 10.80 2.66
N ARG A 73 -15.01 10.07 3.70
CA ARG A 73 -13.73 10.29 4.41
C ARG A 73 -12.51 10.07 3.51
N CYS A 74 -12.49 9.03 2.69
CA CYS A 74 -11.33 8.71 1.85
C CYS A 74 -11.15 9.71 0.70
N LEU A 75 -12.26 10.19 0.12
CA LEU A 75 -12.28 11.06 -1.05
C LEU A 75 -12.32 12.55 -0.67
N GLY A 76 -12.57 12.88 0.61
CA GLY A 76 -12.69 14.25 1.08
C GLY A 76 -13.95 14.95 0.56
N THR A 77 -15.04 14.20 0.38
CA THR A 77 -16.30 14.69 -0.21
C THR A 77 -17.38 14.92 0.85
N GLY A 78 -17.03 15.04 2.14
CA GLY A 78 -18.00 15.33 3.20
C GLY A 78 -17.34 15.85 4.47
N ASP A 79 -17.71 17.07 4.84
CA ASP A 79 -17.93 17.47 6.23
C ASP A 79 -19.36 17.05 6.63
#